data_AF-A0A820VY36-F1
#
_entry.id   AF-A0A820VY36-F1
#
_cell.length_a   1.000
_cell.length_b   1.000
_cell.length_c   1.000
_cell.angle_alpha   90.00
_cell.angle_beta   90.00
_cell.angle_gamma   90.00
#
_symmetry.space_group_name_H-M   'P 1'
#
loop_
_entity.id
_entity.type
_entity.pdbx_description
1 polymer ?
#
loop_
_entity_poly.entity_id
_entity_poly.type
_entity_poly.pdbx_seq_one_letter_code
_entity_poly.pdbx_strand_id
1 'polypeptide(L)'
;MVLFFWPKYNFILPRKRKKTPIILLSTLHDFVEVFDDEKKLPTMIHDYNQTKFGVDVVDQCINNYTCRRITRRWPMIVFFNMIDIAAINSLNIWLDQNPDWNVGKKCFRRLFLEELSKSLTDSRNQRRVKQPRLAPKVKLALQSFGYELKPENLMVQDSIDNLVKTKKDAFFVHLILVV
;
A
#
# COMPACT_ATOMS: atom_id res chain seq x y z
N MET A 1 10.50 31.01 30.16
CA MET A 1 9.62 30.84 28.98
C MET A 1 9.38 32.23 28.45
N VAL A 2 9.85 32.56 27.24
CA VAL A 2 9.53 33.87 26.63
C VAL A 2 8.47 33.56 25.58
N LEU A 3 7.21 33.87 25.90
CA LEU A 3 6.10 33.79 24.98
C LEU A 3 6.06 35.10 24.20
N PHE A 4 6.26 35.04 22.89
CA PHE A 4 5.93 36.17 22.02
C PHE A 4 4.50 35.97 21.55
N PHE A 5 3.62 36.88 21.98
CA PHE A 5 2.21 36.91 21.60
C PHE A 5 2.05 37.83 20.39
N TRP A 6 1.56 37.31 19.27
CA TRP A 6 1.06 38.11 18.16
C TRP A 6 -0.43 37.79 17.97
N PRO A 7 -1.31 38.78 17.70
CA PRO A 7 -2.75 38.69 17.98
C PRO A 7 -3.56 37.63 17.20
N LYS A 8 -2.92 36.83 16.32
CA LYS A 8 -3.58 35.81 15.50
C LYS A 8 -2.83 34.48 15.40
N TYR A 9 -1.62 34.35 15.94
CA TYR A 9 -0.76 33.18 15.70
C TYR A 9 0.04 32.83 16.95
N ASN A 10 -0.22 31.66 17.51
CA ASN A 10 0.50 31.15 18.67
C ASN A 10 1.80 30.45 18.23
N PHE A 11 2.94 31.02 18.60
CA PHE A 11 4.28 30.44 18.38
C PHE A 11 4.78 29.80 19.67
N ILE A 12 5.00 28.48 19.66
CA ILE A 12 5.55 27.78 20.82
C ILE A 12 6.98 27.34 20.55
N LEU A 13 7.94 27.92 21.29
CA LEU A 13 9.34 27.52 21.29
C LEU A 13 9.61 26.53 22.43
N PRO A 14 9.85 25.23 22.16
CA PRO A 14 10.33 24.33 23.20
C PRO A 14 11.80 24.62 23.49
N ARG A 15 12.15 24.90 24.75
CA ARG A 15 13.56 24.91 25.18
C ARG A 15 13.79 24.12 26.45
N LYS A 16 14.53 23.02 26.29
CA LYS A 16 15.76 22.65 27.02
C LYS A 16 16.18 21.25 26.53
N ARG A 17 17.00 21.15 25.47
CA ARG A 17 17.90 20.03 25.07
C ARG A 17 18.10 19.82 23.55
N LYS A 18 17.34 20.45 22.65
CA LYS A 18 17.60 20.39 21.18
C LYS A 18 18.22 21.70 20.68
N LYS A 19 19.22 21.61 19.78
CA LYS A 19 19.94 22.76 19.19
C LYS A 19 19.07 23.61 18.26
N THR A 20 17.97 23.06 17.76
CA THR A 20 17.06 23.73 16.82
C THR A 20 15.74 24.09 17.49
N PRO A 21 15.26 25.34 17.35
CA PRO A 21 13.91 25.71 17.78
C PRO A 21 12.87 24.99 16.92
N ILE A 22 11.75 24.59 17.53
CA ILE A 22 10.58 24.09 16.81
C ILE A 22 9.58 25.24 16.75
N ILE A 23 9.05 25.48 15.56
CA ILE A 23 8.02 26.49 15.31
C ILE A 23 6.79 25.76 14.81
N LEU A 24 5.68 25.92 15.51
CA LEU A 24 4.37 25.38 15.14
C LEU A 24 3.37 26.53 15.02
N LEU A 25 2.48 26.40 14.07
CA LEU A 25 1.39 27.33 13.81
C LEU A 25 0.09 26.54 13.90
N SER A 26 -0.86 27.04 14.69
CA SER A 26 -2.19 26.46 14.76
C SER A 26 -3.24 27.56 14.80
N THR A 27 -4.34 27.32 14.08
CA THR A 27 -5.56 28.12 14.14
C THR A 27 -6.62 27.49 15.05
N LEU A 28 -6.32 26.32 15.66
CA LEU A 28 -7.22 25.56 16.51
C LEU A 28 -6.95 25.81 18.01
N HIS A 29 -5.75 26.33 18.33
CA HIS A 29 -5.31 26.59 19.69
C HIS A 29 -5.23 28.09 19.90
N ASP A 30 -6.19 28.66 20.64
CA ASP A 30 -6.20 30.09 21.00
C ASP A 30 -5.27 30.40 22.18
N PHE A 31 -5.02 29.41 23.04
CA PHE A 31 -4.19 29.53 24.24
C PHE A 31 -3.08 28.50 24.27
N VAL A 32 -2.00 28.82 24.99
CA VAL A 32 -0.89 27.89 25.22
C VAL A 32 -1.23 27.02 26.43
N GLU A 33 -1.70 25.81 26.16
CA GLU A 33 -1.97 24.79 27.15
C GLU A 33 -0.87 23.73 27.15
N VAL A 34 -0.64 23.11 28.31
CA VAL A 34 0.30 21.99 28.47
C VAL A 34 -0.52 20.72 28.62
N PHE A 35 -0.22 19.73 27.77
CA PHE A 35 -0.86 18.44 27.82
C PHE A 35 -0.39 17.67 29.05
N ASP A 36 -1.33 16.98 29.72
CA ASP A 36 -1.06 16.20 30.93
C ASP A 36 -0.43 14.84 30.60
N ASP A 37 0.79 14.87 30.09
CA ASP A 37 1.65 13.70 29.92
C ASP A 37 2.98 13.84 30.69
N GLU A 38 3.74 12.75 30.77
CA GLU A 38 5.06 12.74 31.40
C GLU A 38 6.04 13.76 30.78
N LYS A 39 5.85 14.10 29.50
CA LYS A 39 6.72 15.00 28.74
C LYS A 39 6.35 16.47 28.95
N LYS A 40 5.16 16.75 29.49
CA LYS A 40 4.59 18.09 29.71
C LYS A 40 4.76 18.98 28.49
N LEU A 41 4.47 18.41 27.32
CA LEU A 41 4.54 19.13 26.06
C LEU A 41 3.30 20.02 25.88
N PRO A 42 3.43 21.17 25.20
CA PRO A 42 2.27 21.94 24.80
C PRO A 42 1.25 21.10 24.02
N THR A 43 -0.04 21.29 24.28
CA THR A 43 -1.15 20.56 23.63
C THR A 43 -1.04 20.60 22.10
N MET A 44 -0.66 21.76 21.55
CA MET A 44 -0.42 21.92 20.12
C MET A 44 0.66 20.96 19.55
N ILE A 45 1.72 20.68 20.32
CA ILE A 45 2.75 19.72 19.92
C ILE A 45 2.20 18.29 19.96
N HIS A 46 1.39 17.99 20.98
CA HIS A 46 0.75 16.69 21.13
C HIS A 46 -0.18 16.40 19.94
N ASP A 47 -1.10 17.31 19.63
CA ASP A 47 -2.09 17.16 18.56
C ASP A 47 -1.45 17.09 17.17
N TYR A 48 -0.41 17.91 16.94
CA TYR A 48 0.40 17.79 15.73
C TYR A 48 1.04 16.40 15.62
N ASN A 49 1.62 15.89 16.71
CA ASN A 49 2.24 14.57 16.70
C ASN A 49 1.25 13.43 16.50
N GLN A 50 0.00 13.57 16.95
CA GLN A 50 -1.04 12.56 16.72
C GLN A 50 -1.43 12.45 15.23
N THR A 51 -1.37 13.55 14.48
CA THR A 51 -1.90 13.62 13.10
C THR A 51 -0.83 13.61 12.02
N LYS A 52 0.40 14.04 12.32
CA LYS A 52 1.48 14.21 11.32
C LYS A 52 1.87 12.93 10.56
N PHE A 53 1.62 11.75 11.13
CA PHE A 53 2.10 10.48 10.57
C PHE A 53 1.23 9.95 9.42
N GLY A 54 0.06 10.54 9.14
CA GLY A 54 -0.88 9.97 8.16
C GLY A 54 -0.26 9.74 6.78
N VAL A 55 0.46 10.73 6.25
CA VAL A 55 1.12 10.63 4.93
C VAL A 55 2.30 9.66 4.98
N ASP A 56 3.13 9.72 6.03
CA ASP A 56 4.30 8.84 6.19
C ASP A 56 3.89 7.35 6.28
N VAL A 57 2.79 7.06 6.98
CA VAL A 57 2.24 5.70 7.08
C VAL A 57 1.79 5.21 5.71
N VAL A 58 1.09 6.04 4.93
CA VAL A 58 0.67 5.69 3.56
C VAL A 58 1.90 5.48 2.66
N ASP A 59 2.91 6.34 2.74
CA ASP A 59 4.12 6.19 1.93
C ASP A 59 4.88 4.90 2.29
N GLN A 60 5.03 4.60 3.59
CA GLN A 60 5.59 3.33 4.06
C GLN A 60 4.80 2.13 3.56
N CYS A 61 3.47 2.21 3.61
CA CYS A 61 2.55 1.20 3.10
C CYS A 61 2.72 0.96 1.59
N ILE A 62 2.87 2.02 0.80
CA ILE A 62 3.13 1.94 -0.65
C ILE A 62 4.49 1.28 -0.89
N ASN A 63 5.54 1.70 -0.17
CA ASN A 63 6.89 1.18 -0.38
C ASN A 63 7.00 -0.33 -0.13
N ASN A 64 6.18 -0.90 0.76
CA ASN A 64 6.12 -2.35 1.00
C ASN A 64 5.48 -3.14 -0.15
N TYR A 65 4.54 -2.56 -0.89
CA TYR A 65 3.80 -3.21 -1.97
C TYR A 65 3.52 -2.23 -3.10
N THR A 66 4.56 -1.92 -3.89
CA THR A 66 4.47 -0.98 -5.01
C THR A 66 4.43 -1.68 -6.36
N CYS A 67 3.64 -1.13 -7.27
CA CYS A 67 3.60 -1.51 -8.68
C CYS A 67 4.64 -0.76 -9.53
N ARG A 68 5.46 0.12 -8.91
CA ARG A 68 6.47 0.92 -9.62
C ARG A 68 7.46 0.04 -10.37
N ARG A 69 7.84 0.50 -11.56
CA ARG A 69 8.84 -0.10 -12.43
C ARG A 69 9.83 0.96 -12.88
N ILE A 70 11.08 0.54 -13.11
CA ILE A 70 12.10 1.39 -13.70
C ILE A 70 11.63 1.79 -15.10
N THR A 71 11.46 3.10 -15.33
CA THR A 71 10.97 3.65 -16.59
C THR A 71 11.60 5.01 -16.83
N ARG A 72 11.83 5.34 -18.10
CA ARG A 72 12.32 6.67 -18.53
C ARG A 72 11.18 7.64 -18.85
N ARG A 73 9.92 7.21 -18.71
CA ARG A 73 8.74 7.99 -19.05
C ARG A 73 8.08 8.47 -17.76
N TRP A 74 8.24 9.75 -17.42
CA TRP A 74 7.67 10.33 -16.20
C TRP A 74 6.15 10.08 -16.02
N PRO A 75 5.29 10.07 -17.07
CA PRO A 75 3.87 9.84 -16.87
C PRO A 75 3.57 8.44 -16.33
N MET A 76 4.42 7.46 -16.65
CA MET A 76 4.28 6.10 -16.11
C MET A 76 4.53 6.06 -14.60
N ILE A 77 5.41 6.92 -14.07
CA ILE A 77 5.65 7.02 -12.63
C ILE A 77 4.38 7.50 -11.92
N VAL A 78 3.74 8.54 -12.46
CA VAL A 78 2.47 9.04 -11.94
C VAL A 78 1.39 7.96 -12.01
N PHE A 79 1.31 7.23 -13.13
CA PHE A 79 0.37 6.13 -13.27
C PHE A 79 0.57 5.02 -12.23
N PHE A 80 1.81 4.59 -11.98
CA PHE A 80 2.08 3.60 -10.94
C PHE A 80 1.72 4.10 -9.54
N ASN A 81 2.00 5.37 -9.23
CA ASN A 81 1.60 5.97 -7.95
C ASN A 81 0.07 6.00 -7.80
N MET A 82 -0.67 6.31 -8.88
CA MET A 82 -2.13 6.28 -8.85
C MET A 82 -2.67 4.88 -8.55
N ILE A 83 -2.09 3.83 -9.13
CA ILE A 83 -2.46 2.44 -8.84
C ILE A 83 -2.21 2.10 -7.37
N ASP A 84 -1.02 2.45 -6.86
CA ASP A 84 -0.64 2.14 -5.47
C ASP A 84 -1.58 2.84 -4.46
N ILE A 85 -1.93 4.10 -4.70
CA ILE A 85 -2.89 4.85 -3.87
C ILE A 85 -4.30 4.28 -4.00
N ALA A 86 -4.75 3.96 -5.23
CA ALA A 86 -6.08 3.39 -5.45
C ALA A 86 -6.25 2.04 -4.73
N ALA A 87 -5.21 1.20 -4.70
CA ALA A 87 -5.24 -0.08 -4.01
C ALA A 87 -5.32 0.05 -2.48
N ILE A 88 -4.74 1.11 -1.90
CA ILE A 88 -4.87 1.41 -0.46
C ILE A 88 -6.28 1.89 -0.16
N ASN A 89 -6.80 2.80 -0.97
CA ASN A 89 -8.15 3.35 -0.78
C ASN A 89 -9.22 2.26 -0.92
N SER A 90 -9.08 1.37 -1.91
CA SER A 90 -10.02 0.25 -2.07
C SER A 90 -9.94 -0.75 -0.91
N LEU A 91 -8.75 -1.00 -0.36
CA LEU A 91 -8.59 -1.82 0.84
C LEU A 91 -9.32 -1.20 2.04
N ASN A 92 -9.18 0.11 2.26
CA ASN A 92 -9.85 0.80 3.36
C ASN A 92 -11.38 0.69 3.24
N ILE A 93 -11.92 0.94 2.04
CA ILE A 93 -13.36 0.79 1.76
C ILE A 93 -13.81 -0.67 1.97
N TRP A 94 -13.01 -1.63 1.53
CA TRP A 94 -13.32 -3.05 1.69
C TRP A 94 -13.39 -3.46 3.17
N LEU A 95 -12.42 -3.04 3.98
CA LEU A 95 -12.37 -3.34 5.41
C LEU A 95 -13.48 -2.65 6.19
N ASP A 96 -13.87 -1.43 5.78
CA ASP A 96 -15.01 -0.72 6.36
C ASP A 96 -16.32 -1.48 6.13
N GLN A 97 -16.50 -2.04 4.94
CA GLN A 97 -17.68 -2.84 4.58
C GLN A 97 -17.61 -4.28 5.12
N ASN A 98 -16.42 -4.82 5.36
CA ASN A 98 -16.18 -6.22 5.74
C ASN A 98 -15.22 -6.30 6.94
N PRO A 99 -15.64 -5.88 8.15
CA PRO A 99 -14.76 -5.79 9.31
C PRO A 99 -14.22 -7.15 9.76
N ASP A 100 -14.95 -8.23 9.50
CA ASP A 100 -14.57 -9.60 9.86
C ASP A 100 -13.62 -10.27 8.84
N TRP A 101 -13.32 -9.60 7.73
CA TRP A 101 -12.49 -10.17 6.67
C TRP A 101 -11.03 -10.28 7.11
N ASN A 102 -10.54 -11.52 7.26
CA ASN A 102 -9.14 -11.83 7.61
C ASN A 102 -8.66 -11.21 8.94
N VAL A 103 -9.55 -11.03 9.92
CA VAL A 103 -9.22 -10.55 11.27
C VAL A 103 -8.05 -11.36 11.86
N GLY A 104 -7.11 -10.66 12.49
CA GLY A 104 -5.94 -11.26 13.14
C GLY A 104 -4.80 -11.70 12.20
N LYS A 105 -4.98 -11.65 10.87
CA LYS A 105 -3.89 -11.95 9.93
C LYS A 105 -2.97 -10.75 9.75
N LYS A 106 -1.67 -10.93 10.03
CA LYS A 106 -0.66 -9.88 9.83
C LYS A 106 -0.42 -9.49 8.36
N CYS A 107 -0.88 -10.29 7.40
CA CYS A 107 -0.66 -10.07 5.97
C CYS A 107 -1.93 -9.76 5.17
N PHE A 108 -2.98 -9.22 5.81
CA PHE A 108 -4.26 -8.92 5.18
C PHE A 108 -4.15 -8.07 3.90
N ARG A 109 -3.24 -7.07 3.85
CA ARG A 109 -2.97 -6.28 2.65
C ARG A 109 -2.49 -7.14 1.47
N ARG A 110 -1.57 -8.08 1.70
CA ARG A 110 -1.07 -8.99 0.66
C ARG A 110 -2.19 -9.86 0.13
N LEU A 111 -3.03 -10.39 1.02
CA LEU A 111 -4.19 -11.21 0.64
C LEU A 111 -5.17 -10.39 -0.20
N PHE A 112 -5.42 -9.14 0.17
CA PHE A 112 -6.35 -8.27 -0.55
C PHE A 112 -5.83 -7.97 -1.95
N LEU A 113 -4.56 -7.60 -2.07
CA LEU A 113 -3.94 -7.35 -3.37
C LEU A 113 -3.94 -8.62 -4.24
N GLU A 114 -3.79 -9.80 -3.64
CA GLU A 114 -3.82 -11.07 -4.36
C GLU A 114 -5.20 -11.32 -4.96
N GLU A 115 -6.25 -11.18 -4.13
CA GLU A 115 -7.65 -11.33 -4.54
C GLU A 115 -8.06 -10.28 -5.57
N LEU A 116 -7.67 -9.02 -5.36
CA LEU A 116 -7.87 -7.92 -6.30
C LEU A 116 -7.23 -8.23 -7.66
N SER A 117 -5.98 -8.71 -7.67
CA SER A 117 -5.27 -9.02 -8.91
C SER A 117 -5.91 -10.17 -9.68
N LYS A 118 -6.40 -11.20 -8.98
CA LYS A 118 -7.15 -12.32 -9.58
C LYS A 118 -8.44 -11.80 -10.21
N SER A 119 -9.22 -11.01 -9.47
CA SER A 119 -10.47 -10.43 -9.95
C SER A 119 -10.27 -9.56 -11.21
N LEU A 120 -9.29 -8.66 -11.21
CA LEU A 120 -9.01 -7.78 -12.34
C LEU A 120 -8.52 -8.53 -13.59
N THR A 121 -7.82 -9.66 -13.42
CA THR A 121 -7.26 -10.42 -14.54
C THR A 121 -8.17 -11.54 -15.05
N ASP A 122 -9.24 -11.86 -14.32
CA ASP A 122 -10.05 -13.05 -14.56
C ASP A 122 -10.65 -13.11 -15.97
N SER A 123 -11.39 -12.07 -16.36
CA SER A 123 -12.00 -11.99 -17.70
C SER A 123 -10.98 -12.15 -18.84
N ARG A 124 -9.79 -11.57 -18.67
CA ARG A 124 -8.70 -11.73 -19.66
C ARG A 124 -8.17 -13.16 -19.67
N ASN A 125 -7.96 -13.77 -18.50
CA ASN A 125 -7.46 -15.13 -18.40
C ASN A 125 -8.44 -16.16 -18.96
N GLN A 126 -9.74 -16.01 -18.68
CA GLN A 126 -10.80 -16.85 -19.25
C GLN A 126 -10.81 -16.83 -20.79
N ARG A 127 -10.55 -15.66 -21.40
CA ARG A 127 -10.41 -15.56 -22.87
C ARG A 127 -9.15 -16.25 -23.36
N ARG A 128 -8.03 -16.10 -22.64
CA ARG A 128 -6.74 -16.73 -23.01
C ARG A 128 -6.81 -18.23 -22.98
N VAL A 129 -7.46 -18.83 -21.98
CA VAL A 129 -7.64 -20.28 -21.85
C VAL A 129 -8.26 -20.89 -23.11
N LYS A 130 -9.17 -20.17 -23.78
CA LYS A 130 -9.86 -20.62 -24.99
C LYS A 130 -8.97 -20.59 -26.24
N GLN A 131 -7.84 -19.88 -26.20
CA GLN A 131 -6.95 -19.74 -27.35
C GLN A 131 -6.25 -21.08 -27.67
N PRO A 132 -6.16 -21.46 -28.94
CA PRO A 132 -5.58 -22.76 -29.32
C PRO A 132 -4.07 -22.81 -29.11
N ARG A 133 -3.37 -21.68 -29.25
CA ARG A 133 -1.91 -21.59 -29.18
C ARG A 133 -1.49 -20.67 -28.05
N LEU A 134 -1.12 -21.25 -26.92
CA LEU A 134 -0.54 -20.55 -25.78
C LEU A 134 0.92 -20.98 -25.60
N ALA A 135 1.79 -20.02 -25.29
CA ALA A 135 3.16 -20.34 -24.91
C ALA A 135 3.19 -21.23 -23.65
N PRO A 136 4.12 -22.20 -23.53
CA PRO A 136 4.14 -23.14 -22.41
C PRO A 136 4.12 -22.49 -21.03
N LYS A 137 4.88 -21.40 -20.85
CA LYS A 137 4.91 -20.62 -19.59
C LYS A 137 3.55 -20.05 -19.20
N VAL A 138 2.73 -19.67 -20.18
CA VAL A 138 1.38 -19.13 -19.94
C VAL A 138 0.43 -20.23 -19.54
N LYS A 139 0.52 -21.41 -20.18
CA LYS A 139 -0.27 -22.59 -19.81
C LYS A 139 -0.03 -22.98 -18.36
N LEU A 140 1.25 -23.09 -17.97
CA LEU A 140 1.65 -23.38 -16.58
C LEU A 140 1.10 -22.34 -15.59
N ALA A 141 1.20 -21.05 -15.93
CA ALA A 141 0.68 -19.99 -15.08
C ALA A 141 -0.85 -20.11 -14.91
N LEU A 142 -1.59 -20.25 -16.01
CA LEU A 142 -3.05 -20.40 -15.96
C LEU A 142 -3.49 -21.61 -15.13
N GLN A 143 -2.84 -22.77 -15.31
CA GLN A 143 -3.11 -23.95 -14.48
C GLN A 143 -2.78 -23.72 -13.01
N SER A 144 -1.67 -23.05 -12.70
CA SER A 144 -1.30 -22.74 -11.31
C SER A 144 -2.30 -21.81 -10.60
N PHE A 145 -3.05 -21.01 -11.38
CA PHE A 145 -4.13 -20.17 -10.88
C PHE A 145 -5.50 -20.88 -10.89
N GLY A 146 -5.55 -22.16 -11.26
CA GLY A 146 -6.78 -22.97 -11.23
C GLY A 146 -7.64 -22.87 -12.50
N TYR A 147 -7.13 -22.31 -13.60
CA TYR A 147 -7.87 -22.25 -14.86
C TYR A 147 -7.81 -23.59 -15.61
N GLU A 148 -8.97 -24.07 -16.05
CA GLU A 148 -9.11 -25.31 -16.82
C GLU A 148 -8.70 -25.11 -18.28
N LEU A 149 -7.53 -25.64 -18.65
CA LEU A 149 -7.08 -25.70 -20.04
C LEU A 149 -7.71 -26.88 -20.79
N LYS A 150 -7.84 -26.76 -22.11
CA LYS A 150 -8.19 -27.88 -22.98
C LYS A 150 -7.21 -29.06 -22.81
N PRO A 151 -7.65 -30.33 -22.99
CA PRO A 151 -6.84 -31.53 -22.83
C PRO A 151 -5.48 -31.47 -23.55
N GLU A 152 -5.50 -31.01 -24.80
CA GLU A 152 -4.34 -30.84 -25.68
C GLU A 152 -3.30 -29.82 -25.16
N ASN A 153 -3.70 -28.98 -24.21
CA ASN A 153 -2.92 -27.87 -23.67
C ASN A 153 -2.48 -28.09 -22.22
N LEU A 154 -2.82 -29.22 -21.60
CA LEU A 154 -2.36 -29.52 -20.25
C LEU A 154 -0.85 -29.73 -20.21
N MET A 155 -0.20 -29.12 -19.22
CA MET A 155 1.21 -29.35 -18.90
C MET A 155 1.32 -30.39 -17.77
N VAL A 156 2.46 -31.08 -17.69
CA VAL A 156 2.74 -32.12 -16.68
C VAL A 156 2.85 -31.49 -15.28
N GLN A 157 2.33 -32.17 -14.26
CA GLN A 157 2.29 -31.69 -12.88
C GLN A 157 3.67 -31.31 -12.32
N ASP A 158 4.71 -32.10 -12.63
CA ASP A 158 6.09 -31.81 -12.23
C ASP A 158 6.58 -30.43 -12.71
N SER A 159 6.10 -29.97 -13.87
CA SER A 159 6.45 -28.64 -14.40
C SER A 159 5.76 -27.51 -13.62
N ILE A 160 4.57 -27.76 -13.09
CA ILE A 160 3.82 -26.82 -12.25
C ILE A 160 4.50 -26.71 -10.88
N ASP A 161 4.85 -27.83 -10.27
CA ASP A 161 5.47 -27.87 -8.95
C ASP A 161 6.85 -27.19 -8.95
N ASN A 162 7.61 -27.36 -10.03
CA ASN A 162 8.87 -26.65 -10.24
C ASN A 162 8.67 -25.14 -10.43
N LEU A 163 7.62 -24.69 -11.12
CA LEU A 163 7.30 -23.27 -11.25
C LEU A 163 6.90 -22.65 -9.90
N VAL A 164 6.08 -23.35 -9.11
CA VAL A 164 5.66 -22.92 -7.77
C VAL A 164 6.87 -22.83 -6.85
N LYS A 165 7.76 -23.82 -6.86
CA LYS A 165 9.01 -23.81 -6.06
C LYS A 165 9.95 -22.67 -6.45
N THR A 166 10.10 -22.37 -7.74
CA THR A 166 11.02 -21.34 -8.23
C THR A 166 10.49 -19.91 -8.10
N LYS A 167 9.17 -19.71 -7.97
CA LYS A 167 8.54 -18.38 -8.02
C LYS A 167 7.66 -18.02 -6.83
N LYS A 168 7.80 -18.66 -5.66
CA LYS A 168 7.04 -18.29 -4.44
C LYS A 168 7.01 -16.78 -4.15
N ASP A 169 8.08 -16.05 -4.50
CA ASP A 169 8.17 -14.59 -4.28
C ASP A 169 7.89 -13.74 -5.54
N ALA A 170 7.78 -14.36 -6.73
CA ALA A 170 7.75 -13.67 -8.02
C ALA A 170 6.37 -13.66 -8.71
N PHE A 171 5.36 -14.37 -8.16
CA PHE A 171 4.01 -14.44 -8.74
C PHE A 171 3.34 -13.07 -8.89
N PHE A 172 3.59 -12.15 -7.95
CA PHE A 172 3.02 -10.80 -7.97
C PHE A 172 3.60 -9.90 -9.07
N VAL A 173 4.91 -10.04 -9.34
CA VAL A 173 5.64 -9.17 -10.26
C VAL A 173 5.35 -9.55 -11.72
N HIS A 174 5.16 -10.85 -11.99
CA HIS A 174 4.96 -11.36 -13.33
C HIS A 174 3.53 -11.24 -13.86
N LEU A 175 2.50 -11.24 -13.01
CA LEU A 175 1.12 -11.16 -13.49
C LEU A 175 0.74 -9.75 -13.99
N ILE A 176 1.35 -8.70 -13.42
CA ILE A 176 1.22 -7.31 -13.92
C ILE A 176 1.96 -7.12 -15.27
N LEU A 177 2.95 -7.96 -15.58
CA LEU A 177 3.85 -7.79 -16.75
C LEU A 177 3.48 -8.63 -17.99
N VAL A 178 2.39 -9.41 -17.96
CA VAL A 178 1.88 -10.14 -19.16
C VAL A 178 0.48 -9.66 -19.56
N VAL A 179 0.06 -8.51 -19.03
CA VAL A 179 -1.04 -7.68 -19.56
C VAL A 179 -0.48 -6.74 -20.62
#